data_AF-A5Y0S6-F1
#
_entry.id   AF-A5Y0S6-F1
#
_cell.length_a   1.000
_cell.length_b   1.000
_cell.length_c   1.000
_cell.angle_alpha   90.00
_cell.angle_beta   90.00
_cell.angle_gamma   90.00
#
_symmetry.space_group_name_H-M   'P 1'
#
loop_
_entity.id
_entity.type
_entity.pdbx_description
1 polymer ?
#
loop_
_entity_poly.entity_id
_entity_poly.type
_entity_poly.pdbx_seq_one_letter_code
_entity_poly.pdbx_strand_id
1 'polypeptide(L)'
;IGNADHYRSLREKDLQILRKTLDAAQAAGLKVVLTSVSLPGARWTQQNGGKFDDRLWESPEYVEQAVKFWTDLAGELKDHPAIAAYNLINEPAPEKTTGLKENASMEVLEEWQKEHQNGTRDLRAFYQQLIEGIWKVDPATPIMVDSGYYANARSLAAWPAPLADTKVLYAFHMYEPYDATSAPNMKRKVPLRYPGVKTRYSGSEVIWDRKTVAAHITLPFEWARKNGLSTNRIVMAEFGCMRLWPDCSAYLTDVMDAAEKFQAHRAFYAFREDEWDGMDYELPASLRPGQFYWLTEQGKQNKIPRNGELMKLLKKRM
;
A
#
# COMPACT_ATOMS: atom_id res chain seq x y z
N ILE A 1 -8.13 6.90 14.74
CA ILE A 1 -9.39 6.13 14.89
C ILE A 1 -9.94 6.08 16.33
N GLY A 2 -9.16 6.35 17.38
CA GLY A 2 -9.65 6.19 18.76
C GLY A 2 -9.75 4.72 19.17
N ASN A 3 -10.96 4.18 19.29
CA ASN A 3 -11.18 2.78 19.67
C ASN A 3 -11.63 1.97 18.45
N ALA A 4 -10.87 0.92 18.11
CA ALA A 4 -11.14 0.05 16.95
C ALA A 4 -12.23 -1.02 17.21
N ASP A 5 -12.64 -1.26 18.46
CA ASP A 5 -13.78 -2.12 18.80
C ASP A 5 -15.10 -1.36 18.72
N HIS A 6 -15.07 -0.11 19.19
CA HIS A 6 -16.24 0.75 19.33
C HIS A 6 -15.90 2.19 18.96
N TYR A 7 -15.90 2.49 17.66
CA TYR A 7 -15.72 3.85 17.18
C TYR A 7 -16.85 4.75 17.69
N ARG A 8 -16.50 5.92 18.24
CA ARG A 8 -17.45 6.91 18.75
C ARG A 8 -17.30 8.22 18.00
N SER A 9 -16.10 8.77 18.04
CA SER A 9 -15.72 9.99 17.35
C SER A 9 -14.21 10.03 17.13
N LEU A 10 -13.79 10.97 16.29
CA LEU A 10 -12.38 11.30 16.14
C LEU A 10 -11.82 11.76 17.49
N ARG A 11 -10.55 11.44 17.72
CA ARG A 11 -9.81 11.92 18.87
C ARG A 11 -9.24 13.28 18.51
N GLU A 12 -9.71 14.32 19.20
CA GLU A 12 -9.32 15.71 18.92
C GLU A 12 -7.80 15.91 18.85
N LYS A 13 -7.05 15.33 19.81
CA LYS A 13 -5.59 15.42 19.82
C LYS A 13 -4.94 14.82 18.58
N ASP A 14 -5.43 13.66 18.12
CA ASP A 14 -4.87 12.98 16.95
C ASP A 14 -5.21 13.75 15.67
N LEU A 15 -6.43 14.30 15.59
CA LEU A 15 -6.86 15.15 14.48
C LEU A 15 -6.02 16.43 14.38
N GLN A 16 -5.70 17.06 15.51
CA GLN A 16 -4.82 18.24 15.54
C GLN A 16 -3.41 17.91 15.06
N ILE A 17 -2.87 16.75 15.44
CA ILE A 17 -1.57 16.28 14.93
C ILE A 17 -1.64 16.09 13.41
N LEU A 18 -2.68 15.42 12.91
CA LEU A 18 -2.88 15.21 11.47
C LEU A 18 -2.98 16.52 10.70
N ARG A 19 -3.79 17.48 11.17
CA ARG A 19 -3.90 18.82 10.54
C ARG A 19 -2.55 19.53 10.50
N LYS A 20 -1.80 19.53 11.61
CA LYS A 20 -0.46 20.13 11.64
C LYS A 20 0.51 19.48 10.65
N THR A 21 0.44 18.16 10.48
CA THR A 21 1.23 17.44 9.48
C THR A 21 0.84 17.84 8.05
N LEU A 22 -0.46 17.95 7.78
CA LEU A 22 -0.98 18.40 6.48
C LEU A 22 -0.61 19.86 6.20
N ASP A 23 -0.65 20.75 7.21
CA ASP A 23 -0.18 22.13 7.09
C ASP A 23 1.30 22.19 6.73
N ALA A 24 2.14 21.34 7.35
CA ALA A 24 3.56 21.25 7.03
C ALA A 24 3.78 20.75 5.59
N ALA A 25 2.99 19.77 5.12
CA ALA A 25 3.04 19.31 3.74
C ALA A 25 2.64 20.42 2.77
N GLN A 26 1.55 21.16 3.05
CA GLN A 26 1.14 22.30 2.24
C GLN A 26 2.21 23.39 2.20
N ALA A 27 2.81 23.74 3.34
CA ALA A 27 3.88 24.73 3.42
C ALA A 27 5.12 24.33 2.61
N ALA A 28 5.37 23.02 2.46
CA ALA A 28 6.40 22.46 1.60
C ALA A 28 5.99 22.33 0.12
N GLY A 29 4.76 22.69 -0.25
CA GLY A 29 4.22 22.54 -1.60
C GLY A 29 3.89 21.09 -1.99
N LEU A 30 3.75 20.20 -1.02
CA LEU A 30 3.46 18.78 -1.23
C LEU A 30 1.95 18.53 -1.15
N LYS A 31 1.47 17.67 -2.06
CA LYS A 31 0.15 17.06 -1.97
C LYS A 31 0.22 15.72 -1.24
N VAL A 32 -0.86 15.39 -0.54
CA VAL A 32 -0.95 14.22 0.33
C VAL A 32 -2.12 13.35 -0.10
N VAL A 33 -1.85 12.08 -0.37
CA VAL A 33 -2.88 11.03 -0.36
C VAL A 33 -2.92 10.46 1.05
N LEU A 34 -3.99 10.73 1.79
CA LEU A 34 -4.11 10.30 3.18
C LEU A 34 -4.64 8.86 3.23
N THR A 35 -3.96 7.95 3.91
CA THR A 35 -4.40 6.56 4.11
C THR A 35 -4.67 6.22 5.58
N SER A 36 -5.47 5.18 5.82
CA SER A 36 -5.59 4.53 7.12
C SER A 36 -4.92 3.16 7.13
N VAL A 37 -3.99 2.93 8.04
CA VAL A 37 -3.42 1.59 8.31
C VAL A 37 -4.27 0.77 9.30
N SER A 38 -5.29 1.40 9.90
CA SER A 38 -6.25 0.72 10.75
C SER A 38 -7.64 1.33 10.58
N LEU A 39 -8.65 0.48 10.61
CA LEU A 39 -10.06 0.83 10.70
C LEU A 39 -10.71 0.12 11.88
N PRO A 40 -11.91 0.53 12.32
CA PRO A 40 -12.71 -0.29 13.23
C PRO A 40 -12.81 -1.73 12.71
N GLY A 41 -12.49 -2.71 13.55
CA GLY A 41 -12.46 -4.14 13.18
C GLY A 41 -11.25 -4.59 12.33
N ALA A 42 -10.32 -3.70 11.99
CA ALA A 42 -9.11 -4.02 11.21
C ALA A 42 -7.90 -3.25 11.77
N ARG A 43 -7.37 -3.70 12.91
CA ARG A 43 -6.14 -3.16 13.50
C ARG A 43 -4.91 -3.57 12.69
N TRP A 44 -3.98 -2.63 12.56
CA TRP A 44 -2.67 -2.90 12.02
C TRP A 44 -1.96 -3.94 12.88
N THR A 45 -1.39 -4.97 12.23
CA THR A 45 -0.89 -6.17 12.91
C THR A 45 0.21 -5.84 13.93
N GLN A 46 1.07 -4.87 13.60
CA GLN A 46 2.16 -4.37 14.43
C GLN A 46 1.65 -3.69 15.70
N GLN A 47 0.50 -3.03 15.63
CA GLN A 47 -0.20 -2.42 16.77
C GLN A 47 -1.22 -3.35 17.43
N ASN A 48 -1.28 -4.62 17.00
CA ASN A 48 -2.22 -5.62 17.50
C ASN A 48 -1.50 -6.89 18.01
N GLY A 49 -0.27 -6.74 18.54
CA GLY A 49 0.49 -7.85 19.12
C GLY A 49 0.79 -8.97 18.11
N GLY A 50 0.96 -8.62 16.83
CA GLY A 50 1.24 -9.59 15.77
C GLY A 50 0.01 -10.38 15.29
N LYS A 51 -1.21 -10.03 15.74
CA LYS A 51 -2.45 -10.71 15.36
C LYS A 51 -3.14 -9.96 14.24
N PHE A 52 -3.60 -10.70 13.23
CA PHE A 52 -4.49 -10.16 12.21
C PHE A 52 -5.89 -9.95 12.79
N ASP A 53 -6.46 -8.77 12.60
CA ASP A 53 -7.82 -8.44 13.01
C ASP A 53 -8.74 -8.54 11.79
N ASP A 54 -9.52 -9.61 11.74
CA ASP A 54 -10.36 -9.98 10.59
C ASP A 54 -11.82 -9.50 10.73
N ARG A 55 -12.16 -8.85 11.84
CA ARG A 55 -13.55 -8.57 12.22
C ARG A 55 -14.26 -7.61 11.26
N LEU A 56 -13.53 -6.68 10.64
CA LEU A 56 -14.06 -5.82 9.57
C LEU A 56 -14.64 -6.63 8.41
N TRP A 57 -14.04 -7.78 8.11
CA TRP A 57 -14.42 -8.64 7.00
C TRP A 57 -15.46 -9.70 7.38
N GLU A 58 -15.77 -9.84 8.67
CA GLU A 58 -16.71 -10.83 9.20
C GLU A 58 -18.06 -10.23 9.62
N SER A 59 -18.10 -8.94 10.00
CA SER A 59 -19.27 -8.33 10.64
C SER A 59 -19.64 -6.98 10.02
N PRO A 60 -20.91 -6.82 9.57
CA PRO A 60 -21.37 -5.56 9.00
C PRO A 60 -21.32 -4.39 9.99
N GLU A 61 -21.39 -4.65 11.30
CA GLU A 61 -21.29 -3.63 12.35
C GLU A 61 -19.93 -2.92 12.34
N TYR A 62 -18.85 -3.61 11.94
CA TYR A 62 -17.53 -2.95 11.78
C TYR A 62 -17.44 -2.15 10.48
N VAL A 63 -18.14 -2.58 9.43
CA VAL A 63 -18.29 -1.79 8.19
C VAL A 63 -19.00 -0.47 8.49
N GLU A 64 -20.11 -0.50 9.23
CA GLU A 64 -20.83 0.73 9.64
C GLU A 64 -19.94 1.69 10.44
N GLN A 65 -19.13 1.15 11.36
CA GLN A 65 -18.18 1.94 12.13
C GLN A 65 -17.06 2.53 11.27
N ALA A 66 -16.55 1.78 10.29
CA ALA A 66 -15.57 2.25 9.33
C ALA A 66 -16.14 3.37 8.44
N VAL A 67 -17.39 3.22 7.97
CA VAL A 67 -18.12 4.26 7.23
C VAL A 67 -18.26 5.51 8.09
N LYS A 68 -18.66 5.37 9.36
CA LYS A 68 -18.77 6.52 10.27
C LYS A 68 -17.41 7.20 10.49
N PHE A 69 -16.35 6.43 10.70
CA PHE A 69 -15.00 6.98 10.88
C PHE A 69 -14.54 7.79 9.66
N TRP A 70 -14.66 7.23 8.46
CA TRP A 70 -14.27 7.92 7.23
C TRP A 70 -15.15 9.13 6.93
N THR A 71 -16.45 9.05 7.21
CA THR A 71 -17.37 10.20 7.07
C THR A 71 -16.96 11.33 7.99
N ASP A 72 -16.70 11.05 9.28
CA ASP A 72 -16.25 12.07 10.23
C ASP A 72 -14.89 12.67 9.79
N LEU A 73 -13.93 11.83 9.39
CA LEU A 73 -12.59 12.26 9.00
C LEU A 73 -12.61 13.12 7.72
N ALA A 74 -13.32 12.68 6.68
CA ALA A 74 -13.47 13.45 5.45
C ALA A 74 -14.20 14.77 5.70
N GLY A 75 -15.20 14.78 6.59
CA GLY A 75 -15.91 16.01 6.97
C GLY A 75 -15.00 17.06 7.61
N GLU A 76 -14.00 16.63 8.38
CA GLU A 76 -12.99 17.50 8.98
C GLU A 76 -11.93 17.96 7.96
N LEU A 77 -11.53 17.08 7.04
CA LEU A 77 -10.40 17.33 6.15
C LEU A 77 -10.78 17.88 4.77
N LYS A 78 -12.06 17.88 4.41
CA LYS A 78 -12.55 18.52 3.19
C LYS A 78 -12.04 19.95 3.13
N ASP A 79 -11.64 20.37 1.94
CA ASP A 79 -11.03 21.68 1.67
C ASP A 79 -9.61 21.89 2.22
N HIS A 80 -9.01 20.94 2.95
CA HIS A 80 -7.62 21.09 3.37
C HIS A 80 -6.69 21.11 2.13
N PRO A 81 -5.90 22.17 1.90
CA PRO A 81 -5.21 22.38 0.63
C PRO A 81 -4.13 21.35 0.33
N ALA A 82 -3.56 20.68 1.34
CA ALA A 82 -2.62 19.58 1.12
C ALA A 82 -3.26 18.32 0.55
N ILE A 83 -4.55 18.07 0.77
CA ILE A 83 -5.19 16.79 0.42
C ILE A 83 -5.35 16.70 -1.10
N ALA A 84 -4.81 15.62 -1.68
CA ALA A 84 -5.01 15.25 -3.08
C ALA A 84 -6.03 14.12 -3.24
N ALA A 85 -6.08 13.18 -2.29
CA ALA A 85 -7.03 12.08 -2.26
C ALA A 85 -7.09 11.43 -0.88
N TYR A 86 -8.12 10.60 -0.65
CA TYR A 86 -8.18 9.65 0.47
C TYR A 86 -7.96 8.23 -0.05
N ASN A 87 -6.94 7.52 0.45
CA ASN A 87 -6.82 6.07 0.30
C ASN A 87 -7.54 5.37 1.46
N LEU A 88 -8.57 4.60 1.16
CA LEU A 88 -9.55 4.20 2.17
C LEU A 88 -9.03 3.18 3.19
N ILE A 89 -8.05 2.36 2.83
CA ILE A 89 -7.32 1.50 3.76
C ILE A 89 -6.04 1.03 3.07
N ASN A 90 -4.93 1.07 3.81
CA ASN A 90 -3.68 0.49 3.38
C ASN A 90 -3.77 -1.03 3.47
N GLU A 91 -3.42 -1.71 2.38
CA GLU A 91 -3.19 -3.16 2.38
C GLU A 91 -4.34 -4.02 2.99
N PRO A 92 -5.60 -3.86 2.54
CA PRO A 92 -6.68 -4.73 2.98
C PRO A 92 -6.41 -6.17 2.55
N ALA A 93 -6.87 -7.13 3.35
CA ALA A 93 -6.70 -8.55 3.05
C ALA A 93 -7.92 -9.37 3.50
N PRO A 94 -9.14 -9.09 2.99
CA PRO A 94 -10.35 -9.86 3.30
C PRO A 94 -10.22 -11.35 2.94
N GLU A 95 -9.25 -11.72 2.11
CA GLU A 95 -8.99 -13.10 1.69
C GLU A 95 -8.16 -13.91 2.70
N LYS A 96 -7.40 -13.24 3.59
CA LYS A 96 -6.27 -13.85 4.32
C LYS A 96 -6.63 -15.06 5.17
N THR A 97 -7.82 -15.06 5.77
CA THR A 97 -8.29 -16.09 6.70
C THR A 97 -9.19 -17.14 6.06
N THR A 98 -9.49 -17.01 4.76
CA THR A 98 -10.42 -17.92 4.05
C THR A 98 -9.73 -19.15 3.47
N GLY A 99 -8.41 -19.30 3.64
CA GLY A 99 -7.61 -20.38 3.07
C GLY A 99 -7.17 -20.17 1.61
N LEU A 100 -7.59 -19.07 0.97
CA LEU A 100 -7.07 -18.67 -0.34
C LEU A 100 -5.56 -18.40 -0.24
N LYS A 101 -4.82 -18.68 -1.31
CA LYS A 101 -3.39 -18.33 -1.42
C LYS A 101 -3.26 -17.01 -2.16
N GLU A 102 -2.48 -16.09 -1.60
CA GLU A 102 -2.25 -14.74 -2.15
C GLU A 102 -1.90 -14.74 -3.65
N ASN A 103 -0.91 -15.55 -4.05
CA ASN A 103 -0.51 -15.71 -5.45
C ASN A 103 -1.08 -17.00 -6.08
N ALA A 104 -2.34 -17.35 -5.78
CA ALA A 104 -3.06 -18.42 -6.49
C ALA A 104 -3.19 -18.11 -8.00
N SER A 105 -3.61 -19.09 -8.80
CA SER A 105 -3.90 -18.86 -10.22
C SER A 105 -5.07 -17.86 -10.37
N MET A 106 -5.17 -17.18 -11.53
CA MET A 106 -6.22 -16.18 -11.73
C MET A 106 -7.62 -16.78 -11.62
N GLU A 107 -7.80 -18.01 -12.10
CA GLU A 107 -9.09 -18.72 -12.02
C GLU A 107 -9.54 -18.91 -10.57
N VAL A 108 -8.60 -19.23 -9.67
CA VAL A 108 -8.89 -19.41 -8.24
C VAL A 108 -9.19 -18.06 -7.57
N LEU A 109 -8.46 -17.00 -7.94
CA LEU A 109 -8.71 -15.65 -7.42
C LEU A 109 -10.08 -15.13 -7.87
N GLU A 110 -10.42 -15.29 -9.15
CA GLU A 110 -11.69 -14.86 -9.75
C GLU A 110 -12.88 -15.63 -9.16
N GLU A 111 -12.76 -16.95 -8.95
CA GLU A 111 -13.81 -17.74 -8.31
C GLU A 111 -14.03 -17.30 -6.86
N TRP A 112 -12.97 -16.97 -6.12
CA TRP A 112 -13.11 -16.42 -4.76
C TRP A 112 -13.86 -15.08 -4.76
N GLN A 113 -13.57 -14.19 -5.70
CA GLN A 113 -14.26 -12.90 -5.84
C GLN A 113 -15.76 -13.10 -6.11
N LYS A 114 -16.10 -14.10 -6.93
CA LYS A 114 -17.48 -14.46 -7.24
C LYS A 114 -18.20 -15.09 -6.04
N GLU A 115 -17.55 -16.00 -5.32
CA GLU A 115 -18.09 -16.66 -4.13
C GLU A 115 -18.44 -15.66 -3.03
N HIS A 116 -17.61 -14.64 -2.84
CA HIS A 116 -17.77 -13.65 -1.77
C HIS A 116 -18.51 -12.38 -2.20
N GLN A 117 -18.98 -12.31 -3.45
CA GLN A 117 -19.64 -11.14 -4.01
C GLN A 117 -20.86 -10.72 -3.17
N ASN A 118 -20.98 -9.40 -2.92
CA ASN A 118 -22.02 -8.79 -2.07
C ASN A 118 -21.99 -9.22 -0.59
N GLY A 119 -20.96 -9.96 -0.15
CA GLY A 119 -20.72 -10.29 1.26
C GLY A 119 -19.82 -9.27 1.95
N THR A 120 -19.57 -9.46 3.25
CA THR A 120 -18.67 -8.61 4.05
C THR A 120 -17.21 -8.69 3.61
N ARG A 121 -16.83 -9.75 2.88
CA ARG A 121 -15.50 -9.92 2.27
C ARG A 121 -15.41 -9.37 0.84
N ASP A 122 -16.51 -8.91 0.25
CA ASP A 122 -16.47 -8.20 -1.04
C ASP A 122 -15.87 -6.80 -0.82
N LEU A 123 -14.59 -6.68 -1.13
CA LEU A 123 -13.84 -5.45 -0.94
C LEU A 123 -14.43 -4.28 -1.76
N ARG A 124 -15.04 -4.56 -2.91
CA ARG A 124 -15.70 -3.52 -3.72
C ARG A 124 -16.98 -3.03 -3.06
N ALA A 125 -17.78 -3.94 -2.51
CA ALA A 125 -18.99 -3.58 -1.77
C ALA A 125 -18.64 -2.79 -0.48
N PHE A 126 -17.55 -3.15 0.19
CA PHE A 126 -17.03 -2.38 1.32
C PHE A 126 -16.64 -0.95 0.90
N TYR A 127 -15.86 -0.79 -0.17
CA TYR A 127 -15.45 0.52 -0.65
C TYR A 127 -16.61 1.39 -1.11
N GLN A 128 -17.61 0.81 -1.77
CA GLN A 128 -18.81 1.52 -2.17
C GLN A 128 -19.52 2.15 -0.96
N GLN A 129 -19.64 1.42 0.15
CA GLN A 129 -20.25 1.95 1.38
C GLN A 129 -19.43 3.09 2.01
N LEU A 130 -18.10 2.98 2.03
CA LEU A 130 -17.24 4.06 2.51
C LEU A 130 -17.37 5.32 1.64
N ILE A 131 -17.34 5.17 0.32
CA ILE A 131 -17.47 6.26 -0.65
C ILE A 131 -18.81 6.98 -0.48
N GLU A 132 -19.90 6.24 -0.37
CA GLU A 132 -21.23 6.81 -0.12
C GLU A 132 -21.33 7.58 1.20
N GLY A 133 -20.61 7.14 2.24
CA GLY A 133 -20.48 7.88 3.49
C GLY A 133 -19.72 9.20 3.30
N ILE A 134 -18.54 9.13 2.69
CA ILE A 134 -17.68 10.29 2.43
C ILE A 134 -18.39 11.33 1.56
N TRP A 135 -19.07 10.92 0.50
CA TRP A 135 -19.75 11.83 -0.43
C TRP A 135 -20.84 12.69 0.19
N LYS A 136 -21.43 12.25 1.31
CA LYS A 136 -22.41 13.07 2.05
C LYS A 136 -21.78 14.34 2.62
N VAL A 137 -20.47 14.34 2.84
CA VAL A 137 -19.74 15.46 3.46
C VAL A 137 -18.67 16.07 2.55
N ASP A 138 -18.09 15.29 1.65
CA ASP A 138 -17.00 15.65 0.72
C ASP A 138 -17.14 14.90 -0.62
N PRO A 139 -17.95 15.39 -1.57
CA PRO A 139 -18.12 14.78 -2.90
C PRO A 139 -17.01 15.15 -3.91
N ALA A 140 -16.08 16.02 -3.51
CA ALA A 140 -15.11 16.62 -4.41
C ALA A 140 -13.75 15.93 -4.36
N THR A 141 -13.29 15.54 -3.17
CA THR A 141 -11.97 14.92 -2.98
C THR A 141 -11.90 13.55 -3.67
N PRO A 142 -10.87 13.28 -4.51
CA PRO A 142 -10.67 11.97 -5.11
C PRO A 142 -10.48 10.86 -4.08
N ILE A 143 -10.93 9.67 -4.44
CA ILE A 143 -10.77 8.47 -3.62
C ILE A 143 -9.78 7.52 -4.30
N MET A 144 -8.88 6.96 -3.51
CA MET A 144 -7.99 5.86 -3.88
C MET A 144 -8.37 4.61 -3.09
N VAL A 145 -8.25 3.44 -3.72
CA VAL A 145 -8.54 2.16 -3.08
C VAL A 145 -7.45 1.16 -3.38
N ASP A 146 -6.86 0.58 -2.35
CA ASP A 146 -5.96 -0.55 -2.46
C ASP A 146 -6.74 -1.83 -2.80
N SER A 147 -6.15 -2.71 -3.61
CA SER A 147 -6.71 -4.05 -3.83
C SER A 147 -6.49 -4.97 -2.63
N GLY A 148 -7.11 -6.15 -2.67
CA GLY A 148 -6.96 -7.16 -1.63
C GLY A 148 -5.57 -7.80 -1.60
N TYR A 149 -5.36 -8.70 -0.64
CA TYR A 149 -4.03 -9.24 -0.30
C TYR A 149 -2.93 -8.18 -0.26
N TYR A 150 -3.07 -7.18 0.60
CA TYR A 150 -2.04 -6.14 0.77
C TYR A 150 -1.75 -5.37 -0.53
N ALA A 151 -2.81 -4.95 -1.23
CA ALA A 151 -2.70 -4.26 -2.51
C ALA A 151 -1.99 -5.09 -3.60
N ASN A 152 -2.13 -6.42 -3.60
CA ASN A 152 -1.51 -7.27 -4.61
C ASN A 152 -2.09 -7.02 -6.00
N ALA A 153 -1.22 -6.81 -7.00
CA ALA A 153 -1.60 -6.54 -8.38
C ALA A 153 -2.52 -7.61 -9.01
N ARG A 154 -2.37 -8.88 -8.60
CA ARG A 154 -3.24 -9.98 -9.04
C ARG A 154 -4.62 -9.92 -8.41
N SER A 155 -4.71 -9.51 -7.14
CA SER A 155 -6.01 -9.35 -6.47
C SER A 155 -6.83 -8.27 -7.19
N LEU A 156 -6.21 -7.13 -7.57
CA LEU A 156 -6.87 -6.12 -8.40
C LEU A 156 -7.30 -6.69 -9.75
N ALA A 157 -6.40 -7.42 -10.43
CA ALA A 157 -6.69 -7.98 -11.74
C ALA A 157 -7.81 -9.04 -11.73
N ALA A 158 -8.12 -9.62 -10.57
CA ALA A 158 -9.20 -10.59 -10.37
C ALA A 158 -10.55 -9.91 -10.06
N TRP A 159 -10.60 -8.60 -9.82
CA TRP A 159 -11.86 -7.90 -9.57
C TRP A 159 -12.80 -8.02 -10.78
N PRO A 160 -14.07 -8.41 -10.59
CA PRO A 160 -14.97 -8.68 -11.71
C PRO A 160 -15.42 -7.41 -12.45
N ALA A 161 -15.33 -6.25 -11.80
CA ALA A 161 -15.63 -4.94 -12.39
C ALA A 161 -15.02 -3.82 -11.52
N PRO A 162 -14.78 -2.62 -12.07
CA PRO A 162 -14.44 -1.44 -11.29
C PRO A 162 -15.60 -0.99 -10.40
N LEU A 163 -15.31 -0.08 -9.48
CA LEU A 163 -16.33 0.64 -8.72
C LEU A 163 -17.14 1.57 -9.63
N ALA A 164 -18.38 1.88 -9.23
CA ALA A 164 -19.28 2.72 -10.03
C ALA A 164 -18.79 4.17 -10.16
N ASP A 165 -17.99 4.65 -9.20
CA ASP A 165 -17.43 5.99 -9.23
C ASP A 165 -16.26 6.12 -10.21
N THR A 166 -16.46 6.95 -11.23
CA THR A 166 -15.45 7.28 -12.26
C THR A 166 -14.26 8.10 -11.75
N LYS A 167 -14.31 8.62 -10.53
CA LYS A 167 -13.21 9.40 -9.92
C LYS A 167 -12.22 8.53 -9.15
N VAL A 168 -12.51 7.25 -8.93
CA VAL A 168 -11.67 6.36 -8.12
C VAL A 168 -10.33 6.08 -8.80
N LEU A 169 -9.27 6.12 -7.99
CA LEU A 169 -7.95 5.59 -8.31
C LEU A 169 -7.81 4.19 -7.69
N TYR A 170 -7.28 3.24 -8.45
CA TYR A 170 -7.03 1.87 -7.99
C TYR A 170 -5.53 1.69 -7.75
N ALA A 171 -5.19 1.30 -6.53
CA ALA A 171 -3.82 1.16 -6.07
C ALA A 171 -3.41 -0.32 -5.99
N PHE A 172 -2.16 -0.58 -6.37
CA PHE A 172 -1.46 -1.84 -6.11
C PHE A 172 -0.05 -1.55 -5.58
N HIS A 173 0.51 -2.50 -4.83
CA HIS A 173 1.86 -2.45 -4.29
C HIS A 173 2.78 -3.41 -5.06
N MET A 174 4.07 -3.07 -5.16
CA MET A 174 5.07 -3.87 -5.84
C MET A 174 6.24 -4.22 -4.92
N TYR A 175 6.13 -5.40 -4.31
CA TYR A 175 7.21 -6.07 -3.58
C TYR A 175 7.51 -7.47 -4.12
N GLU A 176 6.86 -7.91 -5.19
CA GLU A 176 7.06 -9.26 -5.71
C GLU A 176 8.41 -9.40 -6.45
N PRO A 177 9.18 -10.48 -6.23
CA PRO A 177 8.89 -11.57 -5.29
C PRO A 177 9.17 -11.16 -3.83
N TYR A 178 8.14 -11.19 -2.98
CA TYR A 178 8.27 -10.76 -1.58
C TYR A 178 9.38 -11.52 -0.84
N ASP A 179 9.52 -12.81 -1.13
CA ASP A 179 10.56 -13.69 -0.58
C ASP A 179 12.00 -13.17 -0.79
N ALA A 180 12.24 -12.37 -1.84
CA ALA A 180 13.55 -11.82 -2.16
C ALA A 180 13.70 -10.35 -1.72
N THR A 181 12.63 -9.56 -1.82
CA THR A 181 12.65 -8.12 -1.56
C THR A 181 12.55 -7.79 -0.07
N SER A 182 12.11 -8.72 0.78
CA SER A 182 11.75 -8.47 2.18
C SER A 182 12.85 -8.83 3.21
N ALA A 183 12.66 -8.37 4.45
CA ALA A 183 13.58 -8.59 5.57
C ALA A 183 13.94 -10.08 5.83
N PRO A 184 13.02 -11.05 5.72
CA PRO A 184 13.35 -12.48 5.78
C PRO A 184 14.49 -12.91 4.86
N ASN A 185 14.60 -12.34 3.65
CA ASN A 185 15.68 -12.68 2.73
C ASN A 185 17.07 -12.34 3.30
N MET A 186 17.16 -11.21 4.02
CA MET A 186 18.42 -10.74 4.62
C MET A 186 18.91 -11.65 5.76
N LYS A 187 18.03 -12.51 6.28
CA LYS A 187 18.35 -13.47 7.35
C LYS A 187 18.68 -14.87 6.81
N ARG A 188 18.58 -15.10 5.50
CA ARG A 188 18.88 -16.40 4.89
C ARG A 188 20.38 -16.65 4.91
N LYS A 189 20.77 -17.91 5.12
CA LYS A 189 22.17 -18.36 4.96
C LYS A 189 22.71 -18.08 3.55
N VAL A 190 21.84 -18.27 2.55
CA VAL A 190 22.08 -17.88 1.16
C VAL A 190 20.90 -17.02 0.72
N PRO A 191 21.08 -15.68 0.66
CA PRO A 191 20.04 -14.77 0.19
C PRO A 191 19.63 -15.08 -1.26
N LEU A 192 18.33 -14.96 -1.54
CA LEU A 192 17.80 -14.98 -2.90
C LEU A 192 18.36 -13.80 -3.70
N ARG A 193 18.64 -14.03 -4.98
CA ARG A 193 19.30 -13.09 -5.89
C ARG A 193 18.43 -12.78 -7.10
N TYR A 194 18.50 -11.56 -7.58
CA TYR A 194 17.79 -11.07 -8.73
C TYR A 194 18.79 -10.54 -9.79
N PRO A 195 18.59 -10.83 -11.08
CA PRO A 195 17.56 -11.70 -11.65
C PRO A 195 17.83 -13.18 -11.34
N GLY A 196 16.80 -14.03 -11.48
CA GLY A 196 16.92 -15.48 -11.41
C GLY A 196 16.28 -16.15 -10.18
N VAL A 197 15.82 -15.38 -9.20
CA VAL A 197 15.13 -15.95 -8.02
C VAL A 197 13.89 -16.72 -8.44
N LYS A 198 13.70 -17.89 -7.83
CA LYS A 198 12.54 -18.76 -8.04
C LYS A 198 11.58 -18.68 -6.86
N THR A 199 10.31 -18.43 -7.13
CA THR A 199 9.25 -18.49 -6.11
C THR A 199 7.99 -19.16 -6.65
N ARG A 200 7.08 -19.58 -5.76
CA ARG A 200 5.76 -20.05 -6.15
C ARG A 200 4.86 -18.84 -6.43
N TYR A 201 4.37 -18.74 -7.66
CA TYR A 201 3.55 -17.64 -8.15
C TYR A 201 2.56 -18.15 -9.20
N SER A 202 1.31 -17.68 -9.17
CA SER A 202 0.24 -18.14 -10.07
C SER A 202 0.07 -19.67 -10.09
N GLY A 203 0.20 -20.32 -8.94
CA GLY A 203 0.07 -21.78 -8.80
C GLY A 203 1.28 -22.62 -9.25
N SER A 204 2.36 -22.02 -9.78
CA SER A 204 3.55 -22.73 -10.27
C SER A 204 4.86 -22.09 -9.80
N GLU A 205 6.01 -22.72 -10.05
CA GLU A 205 7.31 -22.08 -9.85
C GLU A 205 7.60 -21.12 -11.02
N VAL A 206 7.98 -19.89 -10.72
CA VAL A 206 8.42 -18.90 -11.72
C VAL A 206 9.81 -18.39 -11.40
N ILE A 207 10.55 -18.00 -12.44
CA ILE A 207 11.81 -17.27 -12.32
C ILE A 207 11.52 -15.77 -12.45
N TRP A 208 12.02 -14.98 -11.52
CA TRP A 208 11.89 -13.53 -11.55
C TRP A 208 13.09 -12.90 -12.24
N ASP A 209 12.79 -12.26 -13.36
CA ASP A 209 13.67 -11.40 -14.13
C ASP A 209 12.89 -10.14 -14.54
N ARG A 210 13.47 -9.31 -15.40
CA ARG A 210 12.82 -8.12 -15.97
C ARG A 210 11.46 -8.43 -16.59
N LYS A 211 11.34 -9.55 -17.30
CA LYS A 211 10.12 -9.93 -18.03
C LYS A 211 9.02 -10.31 -17.05
N THR A 212 9.32 -11.11 -16.03
CA THR A 212 8.35 -11.49 -15.01
C THR A 212 7.90 -10.29 -14.16
N VAL A 213 8.83 -9.39 -13.80
CA VAL A 213 8.51 -8.11 -13.13
C VAL A 213 7.54 -7.29 -13.98
N ALA A 214 7.85 -7.09 -15.26
CA ALA A 214 6.98 -6.35 -16.18
C ALA A 214 5.61 -7.02 -16.35
N ALA A 215 5.56 -8.35 -16.43
CA ALA A 215 4.32 -9.10 -16.55
C ALA A 215 3.42 -8.92 -15.31
N HIS A 216 3.99 -8.94 -14.10
CA HIS A 216 3.24 -8.71 -12.87
C HIS A 216 2.67 -7.28 -12.80
N ILE A 217 3.51 -6.27 -13.06
CA ILE A 217 3.11 -4.84 -13.06
C ILE A 217 2.07 -4.55 -14.15
N THR A 218 2.04 -5.32 -15.24
CA THR A 218 1.07 -5.12 -16.33
C THR A 218 -0.36 -5.53 -15.95
N LEU A 219 -0.54 -6.44 -14.97
CA LEU A 219 -1.85 -7.02 -14.63
C LEU A 219 -2.91 -5.95 -14.29
N PRO A 220 -2.64 -4.95 -13.40
CA PRO A 220 -3.61 -3.91 -13.07
C PRO A 220 -3.99 -3.04 -14.28
N PHE A 221 -3.03 -2.74 -15.16
CA PHE A 221 -3.29 -1.93 -16.36
C PHE A 221 -4.08 -2.68 -17.41
N GLU A 222 -3.84 -3.99 -17.56
CA GLU A 222 -4.68 -4.83 -18.43
C GLU A 222 -6.10 -4.95 -17.91
N TRP A 223 -6.26 -5.12 -16.60
CA TRP A 223 -7.57 -5.07 -15.94
C TRP A 223 -8.28 -3.73 -16.18
N ALA A 224 -7.57 -2.62 -15.99
CA ALA A 224 -8.09 -1.28 -16.24
C ALA A 224 -8.58 -1.15 -17.68
N ARG A 225 -7.74 -1.53 -18.66
CA ARG A 225 -8.07 -1.50 -20.09
C ARG A 225 -9.28 -2.36 -20.43
N LYS A 226 -9.37 -3.60 -19.90
CA LYS A 226 -10.50 -4.50 -20.11
C LYS A 226 -11.82 -3.90 -19.59
N ASN A 227 -11.74 -3.08 -18.55
CA ASN A 227 -12.87 -2.40 -17.93
C ASN A 227 -13.08 -0.95 -18.44
N GLY A 228 -12.39 -0.54 -19.52
CA GLY A 228 -12.56 0.79 -20.11
C GLY A 228 -11.98 1.95 -19.27
N LEU A 229 -11.13 1.65 -18.30
CA LEU A 229 -10.44 2.66 -17.49
C LEU A 229 -9.13 3.10 -18.16
N SER A 230 -8.83 4.40 -18.05
CA SER A 230 -7.55 4.97 -18.45
C SER A 230 -6.43 4.56 -17.48
N THR A 231 -5.19 4.48 -17.96
CA THR A 231 -4.02 4.10 -17.15
C THR A 231 -3.77 5.07 -16.00
N ASN A 232 -4.18 6.34 -16.13
CA ASN A 232 -4.10 7.34 -15.06
C ASN A 232 -5.04 7.06 -13.87
N ARG A 233 -5.88 6.03 -13.95
CA ARG A 233 -6.66 5.52 -12.82
C ARG A 233 -5.91 4.49 -11.99
N ILE A 234 -4.74 4.04 -12.43
CA ILE A 234 -3.95 3.04 -11.73
C ILE A 234 -2.75 3.71 -11.07
N VAL A 235 -2.51 3.36 -9.80
CA VAL A 235 -1.41 3.89 -8.98
C VAL A 235 -0.59 2.72 -8.45
N MET A 236 0.72 2.72 -8.70
CA MET A 236 1.65 1.85 -7.98
C MET A 236 2.00 2.54 -6.65
N ALA A 237 1.11 2.37 -5.66
CA ALA A 237 1.08 3.19 -4.46
C ALA A 237 2.23 2.92 -3.49
N GLU A 238 2.82 1.72 -3.56
CA GLU A 238 4.07 1.41 -2.89
C GLU A 238 4.92 0.49 -3.76
N PHE A 239 6.24 0.66 -3.66
CA PHE A 239 7.19 -0.31 -4.18
C PHE A 239 8.53 -0.19 -3.46
N GLY A 240 9.27 -1.30 -3.38
CA GLY A 240 10.57 -1.28 -2.77
C GLY A 240 11.24 -2.64 -2.61
N CYS A 241 12.42 -2.63 -2.01
CA CYS A 241 13.18 -3.78 -1.55
C CYS A 241 14.12 -3.38 -0.41
N MET A 242 14.50 -4.34 0.42
CA MET A 242 15.47 -4.12 1.49
C MET A 242 16.71 -3.38 0.96
N ARG A 243 17.06 -2.25 1.57
CA ARG A 243 18.13 -1.37 1.09
C ARG A 243 19.51 -2.05 1.04
N LEU A 244 19.70 -3.08 1.88
CA LEU A 244 20.92 -3.88 1.96
C LEU A 244 20.89 -5.12 1.06
N TRP A 245 19.79 -5.38 0.34
CA TRP A 245 19.76 -6.43 -0.66
C TRP A 245 20.61 -5.99 -1.85
N PRO A 246 21.69 -6.72 -2.21
CA PRO A 246 22.63 -6.20 -3.20
C PRO A 246 22.02 -6.02 -4.61
N ASP A 247 20.89 -6.66 -4.91
CA ASP A 247 20.22 -6.54 -6.22
C ASP A 247 19.12 -5.48 -6.24
N CYS A 248 18.89 -4.77 -5.13
CA CYS A 248 17.79 -3.82 -5.00
C CYS A 248 17.85 -2.73 -6.09
N SER A 249 19.04 -2.23 -6.45
CA SER A 249 19.19 -1.25 -7.54
C SER A 249 18.76 -1.80 -8.91
N ALA A 250 19.10 -3.05 -9.23
CA ALA A 250 18.74 -3.68 -10.50
C ALA A 250 17.22 -3.95 -10.55
N TYR A 251 16.68 -4.48 -9.45
CA TYR A 251 15.25 -4.72 -9.29
C TYR A 251 14.42 -3.43 -9.40
N LEU A 252 14.78 -2.37 -8.67
CA LEU A 252 14.07 -1.09 -8.74
C LEU A 252 14.11 -0.47 -10.13
N THR A 253 15.22 -0.64 -10.86
CA THR A 253 15.31 -0.19 -12.26
C THR A 253 14.27 -0.91 -13.12
N ASP A 254 14.17 -2.23 -13.02
CA ASP A 254 13.21 -3.01 -13.81
C ASP A 254 11.74 -2.74 -13.39
N VAL A 255 11.47 -2.49 -12.11
CA VAL A 255 10.15 -2.05 -11.61
C VAL A 255 9.77 -0.69 -12.18
N MET A 256 10.67 0.30 -12.12
CA MET A 256 10.40 1.64 -12.66
C MET A 256 10.27 1.62 -14.19
N ASP A 257 11.11 0.87 -14.90
CA ASP A 257 11.01 0.70 -16.36
C ASP A 257 9.66 0.10 -16.76
N ALA A 258 9.14 -0.85 -15.98
CA ALA A 258 7.83 -1.45 -16.23
C ALA A 258 6.68 -0.45 -15.98
N ALA A 259 6.73 0.29 -14.87
CA ALA A 259 5.73 1.31 -14.53
C ALA A 259 5.71 2.49 -15.52
N GLU A 260 6.87 2.91 -16.02
CA GLU A 260 6.98 4.03 -16.98
C GLU A 260 6.32 3.75 -18.32
N LYS A 261 6.24 2.48 -18.76
CA LYS A 261 5.51 2.09 -19.98
C LYS A 261 4.03 2.49 -19.95
N PHE A 262 3.46 2.58 -18.76
CA PHE A 262 2.06 2.98 -18.55
C PHE A 262 1.91 4.43 -18.07
N GLN A 263 3.03 5.16 -17.94
CA GLN A 263 3.09 6.47 -17.30
C GLN A 263 2.42 6.46 -15.91
N ALA A 264 2.62 5.36 -15.17
CA ALA A 264 1.94 5.12 -13.91
C ALA A 264 2.25 6.21 -12.87
N HIS A 265 1.22 6.62 -12.13
CA HIS A 265 1.42 7.27 -10.85
C HIS A 265 2.13 6.31 -9.91
N ARG A 266 3.11 6.80 -9.13
CA ARG A 266 3.93 5.96 -8.27
C ARG A 266 4.34 6.67 -6.99
N ALA A 267 4.42 5.91 -5.90
CA ALA A 267 5.07 6.33 -4.66
C ALA A 267 5.96 5.20 -4.16
N PHE A 268 7.19 5.54 -3.76
CA PHE A 268 8.15 4.55 -3.25
C PHE A 268 8.06 4.47 -1.73
N TYR A 269 8.31 3.28 -1.18
CA TYR A 269 8.46 3.09 0.24
C TYR A 269 9.97 2.96 0.58
N ALA A 270 10.59 3.86 1.36
CA ALA A 270 10.00 5.04 1.99
C ALA A 270 10.98 6.23 2.10
N PHE A 271 10.43 7.43 2.19
CA PHE A 271 11.21 8.64 2.46
C PHE A 271 11.44 8.81 3.98
N ARG A 272 12.68 8.62 4.43
CA ARG A 272 13.08 8.81 5.84
C ARG A 272 12.22 8.04 6.84
N GLU A 273 12.11 6.73 6.62
CA GLU A 273 11.53 5.82 7.61
C GLU A 273 12.15 6.07 8.99
N ASP A 274 11.30 6.29 9.99
CA ASP A 274 11.70 6.81 11.30
C ASP A 274 11.85 5.71 12.36
N GLU A 275 11.19 4.58 12.18
CA GLU A 275 11.28 3.43 13.10
C GLU A 275 12.19 2.31 12.59
N TRP A 276 12.31 2.14 11.27
CA TRP A 276 12.98 0.98 10.68
C TRP A 276 13.93 1.33 9.52
N ASP A 277 15.22 1.05 9.70
CA ASP A 277 16.25 1.42 8.72
C ASP A 277 16.24 0.56 7.44
N GLY A 278 15.42 -0.48 7.34
CA GLY A 278 15.49 -1.48 6.27
C GLY A 278 15.10 -0.97 4.88
N MET A 279 14.24 0.06 4.82
CA MET A 279 13.72 0.64 3.58
C MET A 279 14.07 2.13 3.42
N ASP A 280 14.89 2.68 4.32
CA ASP A 280 15.38 4.06 4.21
C ASP A 280 16.53 4.13 3.21
N TYR A 281 16.19 4.49 1.97
CA TYR A 281 17.15 4.58 0.86
C TYR A 281 18.09 5.78 0.93
N GLU A 282 17.87 6.72 1.85
CA GLU A 282 18.84 7.78 2.10
C GLU A 282 20.07 7.25 2.85
N LEU A 283 19.96 6.10 3.52
CA LEU A 283 21.05 5.51 4.27
C LEU A 283 22.05 4.79 3.35
N PRO A 284 23.35 5.10 3.42
CA PRO A 284 24.36 4.37 2.67
C PRO A 284 24.49 2.94 3.18
N ALA A 285 24.84 2.00 2.28
CA ALA A 285 25.13 0.61 2.65
C ALA A 285 26.30 0.48 3.64
N SER A 286 27.19 1.48 3.69
CA SER A 286 28.30 1.56 4.63
C SER A 286 27.92 2.02 6.03
N LEU A 287 26.67 2.44 6.27
CA LEU A 287 26.19 2.78 7.61
C LEU A 287 26.28 1.53 8.50
N ARG A 288 26.95 1.66 9.65
CA ARG A 288 27.17 0.52 10.53
C ARG A 288 25.83 0.00 11.09
N PRO A 289 25.63 -1.33 11.18
CA PRO A 289 24.46 -1.89 11.86
C PRO A 289 24.31 -1.30 13.27
N GLY A 290 23.08 -0.97 13.66
CA GLY A 290 22.79 -0.34 14.96
C GLY A 290 23.05 1.17 15.03
N GLN A 291 23.83 1.76 14.11
CA GLN A 291 24.18 3.18 14.18
C GLN A 291 22.97 4.10 13.95
N PHE A 292 22.05 3.70 13.08
CA PHE A 292 20.77 4.41 12.88
C PHE A 292 20.02 4.53 14.22
N TYR A 293 19.73 3.40 14.85
CA TYR A 293 18.99 3.32 16.12
C TYR A 293 19.71 4.10 17.24
N TRP A 294 21.02 3.90 17.40
CA TRP A 294 21.81 4.61 18.40
C TRP A 294 21.77 6.13 18.20
N LEU A 295 21.89 6.64 16.96
CA LEU A 295 21.80 8.07 16.71
C LEU A 295 20.40 8.63 16.99
N THR A 296 19.36 7.89 16.66
CA THR A 296 17.96 8.26 16.92
C THR A 296 17.68 8.35 18.42
N GLU A 297 18.06 7.31 19.19
CA GLU A 297 17.91 7.30 20.66
C GLU A 297 18.65 8.45 21.35
N GLN A 298 19.77 8.89 20.78
CA GLN A 298 20.59 9.98 21.31
C GLN A 298 20.10 11.38 20.88
N GLY A 299 19.00 11.49 20.13
CA GLY A 299 18.51 12.76 19.58
C GLY A 299 19.47 13.39 18.56
N LYS A 300 20.28 12.56 17.88
CA LYS A 300 21.32 12.96 16.93
C LYS A 300 20.98 12.53 15.49
N GLN A 301 19.70 12.53 15.14
CA GLN A 301 19.21 12.16 13.81
C GLN A 301 19.85 13.00 12.70
N ASN A 302 20.20 14.25 12.99
CA ASN A 302 20.91 15.15 12.06
C ASN A 302 22.32 14.67 11.67
N LYS A 303 22.90 13.71 12.40
CA LYS A 303 24.19 13.09 12.07
C LYS A 303 24.07 11.83 11.24
N ILE A 304 22.85 11.35 10.97
CA ILE A 304 22.62 10.19 10.11
C ILE A 304 22.96 10.59 8.66
N PRO A 305 23.90 9.90 7.99
CA PRO A 305 24.27 10.24 6.62
C PRO A 305 23.09 9.99 5.66
N ARG A 306 22.84 10.96 4.77
CA ARG A 306 21.74 10.94 3.78
C ARG A 306 22.28 10.91 2.35
N ASN A 307 23.20 10.00 2.07
CA ASN A 307 23.92 9.89 0.80
C ASN A 307 23.80 8.51 0.13
N GLY A 308 22.78 7.73 0.48
CA GLY A 308 22.51 6.40 -0.09
C GLY A 308 22.29 6.41 -1.60
N GLU A 309 22.84 5.41 -2.29
CA GLU A 309 22.79 5.29 -3.75
C GLU A 309 21.38 4.97 -4.28
N LEU A 310 20.58 4.22 -3.51
CA LEU A 310 19.20 3.91 -3.89
C LEU A 310 18.33 5.18 -3.97
N MET A 311 18.51 6.14 -3.05
CA MET A 311 17.81 7.43 -3.15
C MET A 311 18.28 8.24 -4.37
N LYS A 312 19.58 8.19 -4.70
CA LYS A 312 20.09 8.85 -5.92
C LYS A 312 19.50 8.23 -7.18
N LEU A 313 19.27 6.91 -7.20
CA LEU A 313 18.58 6.22 -8.29
C LEU A 313 17.15 6.73 -8.43
N LEU A 314 16.38 6.78 -7.34
CA LEU A 314 14.99 7.28 -7.36
C LEU A 314 14.89 8.73 -7.82
N LYS A 315 15.74 9.63 -7.30
CA LYS A 315 15.75 11.07 -7.66
C LYS A 315 16.04 11.33 -9.14
N LYS A 316 16.65 10.39 -9.86
CA LYS A 316 16.87 10.52 -11.31
C LYS A 316 15.64 10.14 -12.13
N ARG A 317 14.67 9.48 -11.51
CA ARG A 317 13.53 8.84 -12.17
C ARG A 317 12.19 9.39 -11.69
N MET A 318 12.12 10.08 -10.56
CA MET A 318 10.92 10.71 -10.01
C MET A 318 11.05 12.23 -10.06
#